data_AF-A0A7Y3T6U1-F1
#
_entry.id   AF-A0A7Y3T6U1-F1
#
_cell.length_a   1.000
_cell.length_b   1.000
_cell.length_c   1.000
_cell.angle_alpha   90.00
_cell.angle_beta   90.00
_cell.angle_gamma   90.00
#
_symmetry.space_group_name_H-M   'P 1'
#
loop_
_entity.id
_entity.type
_entity.pdbx_description
1 polymer ?
#
loop_
_entity_poly.entity_id
_entity_poly.type
_entity_poly.pdbx_seq_one_letter_code
_entity_poly.pdbx_strand_id
1 'polypeptide(L)' 'MTRYLVTWEIDIDAETAHDAARQAHEIVRRPDTSANVYKVIEHDGNGEAVTVDLEDEPAIHVTTGD' A
#
# COMPACT_ATOMS: atom_id res chain seq x y z
N MET A 1 -12.82 -15.48 8.76
CA MET A 1 -12.30 -14.49 7.80
C MET A 1 -11.20 -13.74 8.50
N THR A 2 -10.02 -13.72 7.91
CA THR A 2 -8.87 -12.96 8.42
C THR A 2 -9.10 -11.47 8.18
N ARG A 3 -8.81 -10.62 9.17
CA ARG A 3 -8.89 -9.17 9.03
C ARG A 3 -7.53 -8.59 8.68
N TYR A 4 -7.52 -7.56 7.84
CA TYR A 4 -6.30 -6.87 7.43
C TYR A 4 -6.45 -5.37 7.62
N LEU A 5 -5.44 -4.73 8.22
CA LEU A 5 -5.25 -3.28 8.14
C LEU A 5 -4.47 -3.00 6.86
N VAL A 6 -5.09 -2.24 5.96
CA VAL A 6 -4.48 -1.84 4.69
C VAL A 6 -4.23 -0.34 4.73
N THR A 7 -2.98 0.07 4.53
CA THR A 7 -2.56 1.46 4.45
C THR A 7 -1.93 1.70 3.08
N TRP A 8 -2.30 2.79 2.41
CA TRP A 8 -1.65 3.23 1.18
C TRP A 8 -0.56 4.25 1.53
N GLU A 9 0.62 4.11 0.93
CA GLU A 9 1.76 5.02 1.11
C GLU A 9 1.92 5.89 -0.14
N ILE A 10 2.05 7.21 0.07
CA ILE A 10 2.31 8.20 -0.97
C ILE A 10 3.25 9.26 -0.42
N ASP A 11 4.28 9.59 -1.19
CA ASP A 11 5.18 10.71 -0.91
C ASP A 11 4.59 12.01 -1.45
N ILE A 12 4.43 13.00 -0.58
CA ILE A 12 3.89 14.32 -0.92
C ILE A 12 4.82 15.38 -0.38
N ASP A 13 5.28 16.26 -1.27
CA ASP A 13 5.96 17.48 -0.89
C ASP A 13 4.92 18.52 -0.42
N ALA A 14 5.08 19.01 0.82
CA ALA A 14 4.16 19.95 1.43
C ALA A 14 4.83 20.76 2.55
N GLU A 15 4.33 21.97 2.79
CA GLU A 15 4.84 22.85 3.85
C GLU A 15 4.45 22.38 5.26
N THR A 16 3.34 21.63 5.39
CA THR A 16 2.84 21.11 6.66
C THR A 16 2.25 19.70 6.52
N ALA A 17 2.17 18.97 7.64
CA ALA A 17 1.52 17.65 7.68
C ALA A 17 0.02 17.71 7.31
N HIS A 18 -0.67 18.82 7.64
CA HIS A 18 -2.07 18.98 7.28
C HIS A 18 -2.25 19.21 5.77
N ASP A 19 -1.34 19.96 5.15
CA ASP A 19 -1.32 20.15 3.70
C ASP A 19 -0.99 18.85 2.96
N ALA A 20 -0.04 18.04 3.47
CA ALA A 20 0.24 16.72 2.92
C ALA A 20 -1.03 15.84 2.94
N ALA A 21 -1.73 15.78 4.08
CA ALA A 21 -2.98 15.01 4.20
C ALA A 21 -4.10 15.54 3.27
N ARG A 22 -4.23 16.86 3.14
CA ARG A 22 -5.20 17.48 2.23
C ARG A 22 -4.91 17.10 0.78
N GLN A 23 -3.64 17.19 0.35
CA GLN A 23 -3.21 16.81 -1.00
C GLN A 23 -3.45 15.32 -1.25
N ALA A 24 -3.11 14.43 -0.31
CA ALA A 24 -3.39 12.99 -0.40
C ALA A 24 -4.91 12.73 -0.59
N HIS A 25 -5.74 13.44 0.17
CA HIS A 25 -7.21 13.34 0.09
C HIS A 25 -7.79 13.89 -1.22
N GLU A 26 -7.12 14.85 -1.85
CA GLU A 26 -7.51 15.33 -3.19
C GLU A 26 -7.11 14.32 -4.28
N ILE A 27 -5.94 13.67 -4.14
CA ILE A 27 -5.47 12.64 -5.06
C ILE A 27 -6.43 11.44 -5.06
N VAL A 28 -6.76 10.88 -3.90
CA VAL A 28 -7.63 9.69 -3.81
C VAL A 28 -9.06 9.92 -4.30
N ARG A 29 -9.52 11.19 -4.37
CA ARG A 29 -10.86 11.53 -4.87
C ARG A 29 -10.94 11.70 -6.38
N ARG A 30 -9.80 11.67 -7.08
CA ARG A 30 -9.81 11.73 -8.54
C ARG A 30 -10.30 10.39 -9.10
N PRO A 31 -11.20 10.41 -10.09
CA PRO A 31 -11.79 9.19 -10.65
C PRO A 31 -10.76 8.26 -11.31
N ASP A 32 -9.65 8.81 -11.78
CA ASP A 32 -8.58 8.08 -12.49
C ASP A 32 -7.33 7.83 -11.64
N THR A 33 -7.43 7.94 -10.31
CA THR A 33 -6.30 7.66 -9.42
C THR A 33 -6.38 6.23 -8.91
N SER A 34 -5.31 5.47 -9.14
CA SER A 34 -5.02 4.19 -8.49
C SER A 34 -3.82 4.33 -7.57
N ALA A 35 -3.91 3.67 -6.42
CA ALA A 35 -2.78 3.45 -5.53
C ALA A 35 -2.17 2.08 -5.90
N ASN A 36 -0.86 2.01 -5.99
CA ASN A 36 -0.17 0.79 -6.43
C ASN A 36 0.58 0.11 -5.28
N VAL A 37 1.04 0.85 -4.27
CA VAL A 37 1.82 0.30 -3.15
C VAL A 37 1.01 0.34 -1.86
N TYR A 38 0.88 -0.80 -1.18
CA TYR A 38 0.10 -0.93 0.05
C TYR A 38 0.88 -1.63 1.14
N LYS A 39 0.81 -1.10 2.35
CA LYS A 39 1.23 -1.80 3.55
C LYS A 39 0.05 -2.57 4.13
N VAL A 40 0.20 -3.88 4.26
CA VAL A 40 -0.83 -4.81 4.72
C VAL A 40 -0.38 -5.47 6.03
N ILE A 41 -1.23 -5.40 7.04
CA ILE A 41 -0.98 -6.01 8.36
C ILE A 41 -2.14 -6.95 8.67
N GLU A 42 -1.85 -8.22 8.91
CA GLU A 42 -2.84 -9.19 9.37
C GLU A 42 -3.17 -8.94 10.85
N HIS A 43 -4.45 -8.76 11.17
CA HIS A 43 -4.88 -8.43 12.54
C HIS A 43 -4.95 -9.66 13.47
N ASP A 44 -5.32 -10.81 12.92
CA ASP A 44 -5.55 -12.04 13.68
C ASP A 44 -4.31 -12.95 13.71
N GLY A 45 -3.29 -12.61 12.93
CA GLY A 45 -1.99 -13.27 12.90
C GLY A 45 -0.95 -12.50 13.69
N ASN A 46 0.12 -13.18 14.08
CA ASN A 46 1.32 -12.54 14.62
C ASN A 46 2.17 -11.88 13.51
N GLY A 47 1.51 -11.51 12.40
CA GLY A 47 2.11 -11.26 11.10
C GLY A 47 2.82 -9.92 11.02
N GLU A 48 4.02 -9.93 10.48
CA GLU A 48 4.75 -8.72 10.11
C GLU A 48 4.01 -7.95 9.02
N ALA A 49 4.19 -6.63 8.99
CA ALA A 49 3.64 -5.81 7.93
C ALA A 49 4.33 -6.16 6.61
N VAL A 50 3.54 -6.44 5.57
CA VAL A 50 4.05 -6.70 4.22
C VAL A 50 3.71 -5.51 3.33
N THR A 51 4.71 -5.01 2.59
CA THR A 51 4.48 -4.05 1.51
C THR A 51 4.17 -4.81 0.23
N VAL A 52 3.05 -4.48 -0.40
CA VAL A 52 2.53 -5.08 -1.62
C VAL A 52 2.48 -3.99 -2.69
N ASP A 53 3.29 -4.12 -3.72
CA ASP A 53 3.17 -3.34 -4.95
C ASP A 53 2.29 -4.13 -5.93
N LEU A 54 1.25 -3.50 -6.47
CA LEU A 54 0.29 -4.10 -7.42
C LEU A 54 0.74 -3.95 -8.87
N GLU A 55 1.71 -3.08 -9.16
CA GLU A 55 2.35 -2.98 -10.48
C GLU A 55 3.58 -3.89 -10.59
N ASP A 56 4.21 -4.23 -9.46
CA ASP A 56 5.23 -5.27 -9.41
C ASP A 56 4.52 -6.63 -9.54
N GLU A 57 4.61 -7.25 -10.72
CA GLU A 57 4.15 -8.63 -10.89
C GLU A 57 4.86 -9.48 -9.84
N PRO A 58 4.15 -10.31 -9.04
CA PRO A 58 4.81 -11.15 -8.06
C PRO A 58 5.78 -12.01 -8.85
N ALA A 59 7.09 -11.76 -8.70
CA ALA A 59 8.10 -12.56 -9.32
C ALA A 59 7.79 -13.99 -8.90
N ILE A 60 7.25 -14.78 -9.84
CA ILE A 60 6.96 -16.19 -9.59
C ILE A 60 8.35 -16.79 -9.40
N HIS A 61 8.81 -16.84 -8.15
CA HIS A 61 9.99 -17.58 -7.81
C HIS A 61 9.57 -19.04 -7.90
N VAL A 62 9.60 -19.57 -9.13
CA VAL A 62 9.62 -21.00 -9.37
C VAL A 62 10.92 -21.47 -8.73
N THR A 63 10.85 -21.88 -7.48
CA THR A 63 11.86 -22.76 -6.90
C THR A 63 11.73 -24.08 -7.66
N THR A 64 12.38 -24.15 -8.81
CA THR A 64 12.72 -25.43 -9.43
C THR A 64 13.66 -26.11 -8.44
N GLY A 65 13.10 -26.97 -7.60
CA GLY A 65 13.89 -27.90 -6.82
C GLY A 65 14.63 -28.83 -7.79
N ASP A 66 15.96 -28.85 -7.65
CA ASP A 66 16.83 -29.91 -8.14
C ASP A 66 17.07 -30.91 -7.00
#